data_AF-A0A6J6D0R5-F1
#
_entry.id   AF-A0A6J6D0R5-F1
#
_cell.length_a   1.000
_cell.length_b   1.000
_cell.length_c   1.000
_cell.angle_alpha   90.00
_cell.angle_beta   90.00
_cell.angle_gamma   90.00
#
_symmetry.space_group_name_H-M   'P 1'
#
loop_
_entity.id
_entity.type
_entity.pdbx_description
1 polymer ?
#
loop_
_entity_poly.entity_id
_entity_poly.type
_entity_poly.pdbx_seq_one_letter_code
_entity_poly.pdbx_strand_id
1 'polypeptide(L)'
;MSTESVNFAATKVSTRAVVASFGIFVSALFWLVVATYPSFFFFNPFAETDALRATMLTLTTIGWVLISTGTVVLFALYAMGHARALRLLPIVALAWPISLLINQVTLFIQKGEWFTGYLLDYPVFIATDILLPVLLIAVWTELRPAFAPHPQHSKK
;
A
#
# COMPACT_ATOMS: atom_id res chain seq x y z
N MET A 1 0.90 39.65 -12.24
CA MET A 1 0.74 38.19 -12.04
C MET A 1 -0.70 37.87 -12.45
N SER A 2 -0.91 37.02 -13.46
CA SER A 2 -2.27 36.75 -13.98
C SER A 2 -3.08 35.90 -12.99
N THR A 3 -4.38 36.14 -12.91
CA THR A 3 -5.33 35.39 -12.06
C THR A 3 -5.27 33.88 -12.31
N GLU A 4 -5.01 33.46 -13.55
CA GLU A 4 -4.79 32.05 -13.91
C GLU A 4 -3.60 31.42 -13.17
N SER A 5 -2.47 32.13 -13.08
CA SER A 5 -1.26 31.61 -12.42
C SER A 5 -1.46 31.36 -10.92
N VAL A 6 -2.29 32.18 -10.28
CA VAL A 6 -2.67 32.04 -8.87
C VAL A 6 -3.59 30.83 -8.67
N ASN A 7 -4.57 30.65 -9.55
CA ASN A 7 -5.50 29.51 -9.50
C ASN A 7 -4.78 28.17 -9.65
N PHE A 8 -3.84 28.04 -10.60
CA PHE A 8 -3.06 26.81 -10.78
C PHE A 8 -2.19 26.46 -9.57
N ALA A 9 -1.57 27.46 -8.94
CA ALA A 9 -0.75 27.24 -7.75
C ALA A 9 -1.61 26.75 -6.57
N ALA A 10 -2.76 27.37 -6.35
CA ALA A 10 -3.70 26.98 -5.30
C ALA A 10 -4.23 25.55 -5.51
N THR A 11 -4.58 25.16 -6.74
CA THR A 11 -5.04 23.79 -7.04
C THR A 11 -3.97 22.74 -6.73
N LYS A 12 -2.70 22.98 -7.10
CA LYS A 12 -1.60 22.03 -6.82
C LYS A 12 -1.34 21.85 -5.32
N VAL A 13 -1.43 22.93 -4.54
CA VAL A 13 -1.30 22.88 -3.08
C VAL A 13 -2.45 22.08 -2.46
N SER A 14 -3.68 22.30 -2.94
CA SER A 14 -4.86 21.55 -2.51
C SER A 14 -4.73 20.05 -2.78
N THR A 15 -4.32 19.65 -4.00
CA THR A 15 -4.12 18.22 -4.34
C THR A 15 -3.09 17.55 -3.42
N ARG A 16 -1.97 18.22 -3.14
CA ARG A 16 -0.91 17.68 -2.26
C ARG A 16 -1.40 17.48 -0.83
N ALA A 17 -2.14 18.44 -0.29
CA ALA A 17 -2.73 18.32 1.04
C ALA A 17 -3.76 17.19 1.11
N VAL A 18 -4.62 17.06 0.10
CA VAL A 18 -5.60 15.96 0.02
C VAL A 18 -4.92 14.60 -0.01
N VAL A 19 -3.87 14.44 -0.83
CA VAL A 19 -3.12 13.18 -0.90
C VAL A 19 -2.45 12.85 0.43
N ALA A 20 -1.85 13.83 1.12
CA ALA A 20 -1.27 13.62 2.45
C ALA A 20 -2.32 13.16 3.48
N SER A 21 -3.44 13.88 3.57
CA SER A 21 -4.54 13.57 4.49
C SER A 21 -5.14 12.20 4.20
N PHE A 22 -5.30 11.86 2.92
CA PHE A 22 -5.76 10.54 2.50
C PHE A 22 -4.80 9.44 2.96
N GLY A 23 -3.47 9.66 2.84
CA GLY A 23 -2.45 8.74 3.33
C GLY A 23 -2.50 8.51 4.83
N ILE A 24 -2.62 9.59 5.60
CA ILE A 24 -2.79 9.51 7.05
C ILE A 24 -4.04 8.70 7.39
N PHE A 25 -5.16 8.98 6.73
CA PHE A 25 -6.43 8.30 6.96
C PHE A 25 -6.34 6.79 6.69
N VAL A 26 -5.87 6.38 5.51
CA VAL A 26 -5.79 4.94 5.17
C VAL A 26 -4.78 4.19 6.03
N SER A 27 -3.65 4.82 6.36
CA SER A 27 -2.65 4.26 7.27
C SER A 27 -3.21 4.09 8.69
N ALA A 28 -3.90 5.09 9.21
CA ALA A 28 -4.55 5.01 10.52
C ALA A 28 -5.65 3.93 10.55
N LEU A 29 -6.46 3.84 9.49
CA LEU A 29 -7.47 2.80 9.35
C LEU A 29 -6.85 1.40 9.34
N PHE A 30 -5.76 1.19 8.59
CA PHE A 30 -5.06 -0.09 8.56
C PHE A 30 -4.50 -0.44 9.93
N TRP A 31 -3.84 0.51 10.61
CA TRP A 31 -3.31 0.29 11.95
C TRP A 31 -4.42 0.04 12.99
N LEU A 32 -5.61 0.62 12.82
CA LEU A 32 -6.77 0.30 13.65
C LEU A 32 -7.21 -1.15 13.44
N VAL A 33 -7.20 -1.67 12.21
CA VAL A 33 -7.44 -3.09 11.93
C VAL A 33 -6.38 -3.97 12.60
N VAL A 34 -5.10 -3.59 12.51
CA VAL A 34 -4.00 -4.30 13.18
C VAL A 34 -4.20 -4.34 14.70
N ALA A 35 -4.59 -3.22 15.30
CA ALA A 35 -4.86 -3.15 16.74
C ALA A 35 -6.10 -3.97 17.16
N THR A 36 -7.08 -4.10 16.26
CA THR A 36 -8.32 -4.87 16.52
C THR A 36 -8.10 -6.37 16.38
N TYR A 37 -7.25 -6.80 15.45
CA TYR A 37 -7.00 -8.21 15.13
C TYR A 37 -5.50 -8.57 15.25
N PRO A 38 -4.86 -8.35 16.41
CA PRO A 38 -3.41 -8.42 16.55
C PRO A 38 -2.83 -9.80 16.22
N SER A 39 -3.56 -10.88 16.50
CA SER A 39 -3.12 -12.25 16.21
C SER A 39 -2.94 -12.54 14.72
N PHE A 40 -3.59 -11.78 13.82
CA PHE A 40 -3.39 -11.91 12.38
C PHE A 40 -2.07 -11.29 11.90
N PHE A 41 -1.53 -10.31 12.62
CA PHE A 41 -0.40 -9.49 12.17
C PHE A 41 0.88 -9.73 12.97
N PHE A 42 0.74 -10.01 14.26
CA PHE A 42 1.85 -10.20 15.20
C PHE A 42 2.05 -11.68 15.50
N PHE A 43 2.93 -12.28 14.73
CA PHE A 43 3.46 -13.63 14.95
C PHE A 43 4.99 -13.55 14.98
N ASN A 44 5.65 -14.50 15.65
CA ASN A 44 7.10 -14.54 15.74
C ASN A 44 7.67 -15.51 14.70
N PRO A 45 8.28 -15.04 13.58
CA PRO A 45 8.83 -15.94 12.56
C PRO A 45 9.98 -16.79 13.08
N PHE A 46 10.70 -16.33 14.10
CA PHE A 46 11.87 -17.01 14.67
C PHE A 46 11.50 -18.11 15.66
N ALA A 47 10.22 -18.22 16.04
CA ALA A 47 9.73 -19.34 16.84
C ALA A 47 9.43 -20.58 15.98
N GLU A 48 9.39 -20.44 14.66
CA GLU A 48 9.11 -21.54 13.73
C GLU A 48 10.37 -22.36 13.43
N THR A 49 10.24 -23.69 13.48
CA THR A 49 11.35 -24.60 13.15
C THR A 49 11.52 -24.79 11.64
N ASP A 50 10.44 -24.62 10.86
CA ASP A 50 10.47 -24.69 9.40
C ASP A 50 10.93 -23.34 8.82
N ALA A 51 12.09 -23.34 8.17
CA ALA A 51 12.68 -22.16 7.55
C ALA A 51 11.79 -21.56 6.45
N LEU A 52 11.05 -22.38 5.71
CA LEU A 52 10.11 -21.89 4.69
C LEU A 52 8.97 -21.14 5.35
N ARG A 53 8.39 -21.70 6.42
CA ARG A 53 7.34 -21.06 7.21
C ARG A 53 7.80 -19.73 7.82
N ALA A 54 8.97 -19.72 8.45
CA ALA A 54 9.58 -18.52 9.02
C ALA A 54 9.78 -17.42 7.96
N THR A 55 10.21 -17.79 6.75
CA THR A 55 10.38 -16.86 5.64
C THR A 55 9.03 -16.27 5.20
N MET A 56 7.99 -17.11 5.04
CA MET A 56 6.65 -16.64 4.65
C MET A 56 6.04 -15.69 5.68
N LEU A 57 6.19 -16.01 6.97
CA LEU A 57 5.77 -15.11 8.05
C LEU A 57 6.51 -13.77 7.96
N THR A 58 7.84 -13.79 7.81
CA THR A 58 8.63 -12.56 7.69
C THR A 58 8.19 -11.70 6.50
N LEU A 59 7.96 -12.31 5.33
CA LEU A 59 7.45 -11.63 4.15
C LEU A 59 6.07 -11.00 4.38
N THR A 60 5.20 -11.72 5.11
CA THR A 60 3.86 -11.27 5.47
C THR A 60 3.93 -10.07 6.43
N THR A 61 4.83 -10.11 7.42
CA THR A 61 5.10 -8.96 8.31
C THR A 61 5.58 -7.74 7.53
N ILE A 62 6.55 -7.93 6.64
CA ILE A 62 7.06 -6.84 5.78
C ILE A 62 5.92 -6.29 4.91
N GLY A 63 5.08 -7.16 4.34
CA GLY A 63 3.97 -6.78 3.48
C GLY A 63 2.98 -5.82 4.16
N TRP A 64 2.46 -6.19 5.33
CA TRP A 64 1.47 -5.34 6.01
C TRP A 64 2.10 -4.06 6.58
N VAL A 65 3.35 -4.12 7.05
CA VAL A 65 4.08 -2.92 7.53
C VAL A 65 4.30 -1.93 6.37
N LEU A 66 4.66 -2.43 5.18
CA LEU A 66 4.83 -1.60 4.00
C LEU A 66 3.54 -0.91 3.59
N ILE A 67 2.43 -1.65 3.42
CA ILE A 67 1.17 -1.00 2.98
C ILE A 67 0.62 -0.05 4.05
N SER A 68 0.72 -0.39 5.34
CA SER A 68 0.21 0.45 6.42
C SER A 68 1.05 1.71 6.63
N THR A 69 2.37 1.62 6.62
CA THR A 69 3.27 2.75 6.96
C THR A 69 3.89 3.40 5.73
N GLY A 70 4.24 2.61 4.72
CA GLY A 70 4.78 3.11 3.46
C GLY A 70 3.81 4.04 2.74
N THR A 71 2.50 3.80 2.82
CA THR A 71 1.49 4.65 2.18
C THR A 71 1.55 6.10 2.69
N VAL A 72 1.46 6.32 4.01
CA VAL A 72 1.56 7.67 4.59
C VAL A 72 2.92 8.30 4.31
N VAL A 73 4.02 7.53 4.37
CA VAL A 73 5.37 8.04 4.07
C VAL A 73 5.46 8.55 2.62
N LEU A 74 4.99 7.77 1.64
CA LEU A 74 5.05 8.15 0.23
C LEU A 74 4.15 9.35 -0.08
N PHE A 75 2.97 9.44 0.53
CA PHE A 75 2.06 10.57 0.34
C PHE A 75 2.56 11.85 1.04
N ALA A 76 3.19 11.73 2.21
CA ALA A 76 3.87 12.85 2.85
C ALA A 76 5.05 13.36 1.98
N LEU A 77 5.87 12.46 1.44
CA LEU A 77 6.96 12.81 0.52
C LEU A 77 6.42 13.53 -0.72
N TYR A 78 5.33 13.05 -1.31
CA TYR A 78 4.65 13.71 -2.42
C TYR A 78 4.20 15.13 -2.05
N ALA A 79 3.60 15.30 -0.87
CA ALA A 79 3.14 16.61 -0.39
C ALA A 79 4.29 17.59 -0.18
N MET A 80 5.44 17.11 0.25
CA MET A 80 6.69 17.87 0.35
C MET A 80 7.38 18.14 -1.01
N GLY A 81 6.76 17.73 -2.13
CA GLY A 81 7.26 17.98 -3.48
C GLY A 81 8.13 16.86 -4.07
N HIS A 82 8.36 15.77 -3.34
CA HIS A 82 9.16 14.62 -3.81
C HIS A 82 8.31 13.66 -4.66
N ALA A 83 7.77 14.14 -5.78
CA ALA A 83 6.82 13.38 -6.59
C ALA A 83 7.36 12.04 -7.11
N ARG A 84 8.68 11.90 -7.27
CA ARG A 84 9.32 10.65 -7.68
C ARG A 84 9.14 9.53 -6.65
N ALA A 85 8.87 9.83 -5.38
CA ALA A 85 8.61 8.82 -4.34
C ALA A 85 7.40 7.94 -4.71
N LEU A 86 6.40 8.49 -5.38
CA LEU A 86 5.21 7.74 -5.82
C LEU A 86 5.51 6.61 -6.82
N ARG A 87 6.71 6.54 -7.41
CA ARG A 87 7.14 5.38 -8.20
C ARG A 87 7.17 4.08 -7.38
N LEU A 88 7.34 4.18 -6.07
CA LEU A 88 7.34 3.04 -5.15
C LEU A 88 5.94 2.64 -4.68
N LEU A 89 4.91 3.44 -4.96
CA LEU A 89 3.55 3.19 -4.48
C LEU A 89 2.99 1.83 -4.93
N PRO A 90 3.20 1.36 -6.17
CA PRO A 90 2.77 0.02 -6.56
C PRO A 90 3.43 -1.09 -5.76
N ILE A 91 4.71 -0.93 -5.42
CA ILE A 91 5.44 -1.91 -4.60
C ILE A 91 4.83 -1.95 -3.21
N VAL A 92 4.61 -0.78 -2.60
CA VAL A 92 3.97 -0.65 -1.29
C VAL A 92 2.55 -1.22 -1.29
N ALA A 93 1.75 -0.92 -2.31
CA ALA A 93 0.37 -1.38 -2.41
C ALA A 93 0.26 -2.90 -2.61
N LEU A 94 1.17 -3.50 -3.37
CA LEU A 94 1.11 -4.92 -3.73
C LEU A 94 1.88 -5.83 -2.77
N ALA A 95 2.80 -5.30 -1.96
CA ALA A 95 3.59 -6.11 -1.02
C ALA A 95 2.70 -6.96 -0.10
N TRP A 96 1.63 -6.36 0.45
CA TRP A 96 0.69 -7.07 1.31
C TRP A 96 -0.09 -8.19 0.60
N PRO A 97 -0.91 -7.93 -0.44
CA PRO A 97 -1.71 -8.98 -1.08
C PRO A 97 -0.84 -10.07 -1.73
N ILE A 98 0.33 -9.71 -2.26
CA ILE A 98 1.25 -10.73 -2.81
C ILE A 98 1.81 -11.61 -1.69
N SER A 99 2.22 -11.05 -0.56
CA SER A 99 2.71 -11.85 0.58
C SER A 99 1.63 -12.79 1.12
N LEU A 100 0.38 -12.33 1.21
CA LEU A 100 -0.76 -13.16 1.59
C LEU A 100 -0.96 -14.31 0.60
N LEU A 101 -0.98 -14.02 -0.70
CA LEU A 101 -1.18 -15.04 -1.73
C LEU A 101 -0.09 -16.12 -1.67
N ILE A 102 1.17 -15.72 -1.56
CA ILE A 102 2.30 -16.65 -1.44
C ILE A 102 2.15 -17.50 -0.18
N ASN A 103 1.79 -16.89 0.95
CA ASN A 103 1.57 -17.62 2.21
C ASN A 103 0.43 -18.65 2.08
N GLN A 104 -0.68 -18.29 1.44
CA GLN A 104 -1.82 -19.21 1.24
C GLN A 104 -1.47 -20.37 0.31
N VAL A 105 -0.82 -20.10 -0.81
CA VAL A 105 -0.36 -21.15 -1.74
C VAL A 105 0.62 -22.10 -1.03
N THR A 106 1.51 -21.56 -0.20
CA THR A 106 2.46 -22.37 0.58
C THR A 106 1.74 -23.28 1.57
N LEU A 107 0.78 -22.75 2.34
CA LEU A 107 -0.01 -23.55 3.30
C LEU A 107 -0.83 -24.63 2.60
N PHE A 108 -1.40 -24.31 1.43
CA PHE A 108 -2.14 -25.28 0.64
C PHE A 108 -1.25 -26.43 0.17
N ILE A 109 -0.04 -26.14 -0.32
CA ILE A 109 0.90 -27.16 -0.78
C ILE A 109 1.43 -27.99 0.40
N GLN A 110 1.79 -27.37 1.52
CA GLN A 110 2.43 -28.06 2.65
C GLN A 110 1.43 -28.83 3.52
N LYS A 111 0.23 -28.30 3.72
CA LYS A 111 -0.74 -28.80 4.72
C LYS A 111 -2.09 -29.18 4.12
N GLY A 112 -2.33 -28.91 2.84
CA GLY A 112 -3.64 -29.09 2.21
C GLY A 112 -4.69 -28.08 2.68
N GLU A 113 -4.27 -27.02 3.38
CA GLU A 113 -5.18 -26.06 4.01
C GLU A 113 -5.28 -24.78 3.18
N TRP A 114 -6.50 -24.32 2.95
CA TRP A 114 -6.79 -23.08 2.24
C TRP A 114 -7.46 -22.07 3.17
N PHE A 115 -6.69 -21.10 3.68
CA PHE A 115 -7.16 -20.16 4.70
C PHE A 115 -7.69 -18.86 4.08
N THR A 116 -8.66 -18.90 3.17
CA THR A 116 -9.36 -17.67 2.72
C THR A 116 -10.74 -17.47 3.38
N GLY A 117 -11.19 -18.43 4.19
CA GLY A 117 -12.47 -18.33 4.91
C GLY A 117 -12.56 -17.10 5.84
N TYR A 118 -11.43 -16.65 6.38
CA TYR A 118 -11.34 -15.47 7.23
C TYR A 118 -11.88 -14.19 6.57
N LEU A 119 -11.89 -14.10 5.24
CA LEU A 119 -12.48 -12.95 4.52
C LEU A 119 -14.01 -12.89 4.67
N LEU A 120 -14.66 -14.03 4.89
CA LEU A 120 -16.09 -14.11 5.16
C LEU A 120 -16.37 -13.86 6.66
N ASP A 121 -15.51 -14.38 7.53
CA ASP A 121 -15.65 -14.22 8.99
C ASP A 121 -15.35 -12.78 9.44
N TYR A 122 -14.41 -12.11 8.77
CA TYR A 122 -13.96 -10.76 9.06
C TYR A 122 -13.95 -9.89 7.79
N PRO A 123 -15.13 -9.38 7.36
CA PRO A 123 -15.26 -8.63 6.11
C PRO A 123 -14.37 -7.39 6.00
N VAL A 124 -13.89 -6.85 7.13
CA VAL A 124 -12.94 -5.74 7.15
C VAL A 124 -11.64 -6.08 6.40
N PHE A 125 -11.23 -7.35 6.36
CA PHE A 125 -10.05 -7.76 5.60
C PHE A 125 -10.25 -7.70 4.09
N ILE A 126 -11.49 -7.72 3.59
CA ILE A 126 -11.75 -7.40 2.17
C ILE A 126 -11.29 -5.95 1.88
N ALA A 127 -11.50 -5.04 2.82
CA ALA A 127 -11.08 -3.66 2.67
C ALA A 127 -9.54 -3.51 2.68
N THR A 128 -8.83 -4.18 3.60
CA THR A 128 -7.37 -4.06 3.72
C THR A 128 -6.59 -4.90 2.72
N ASP A 129 -7.08 -6.08 2.38
CA ASP A 129 -6.33 -7.07 1.59
C ASP A 129 -6.60 -6.93 0.10
N ILE A 130 -7.74 -6.35 -0.29
CA ILE A 130 -8.17 -6.25 -1.69
C ILE A 130 -8.44 -4.80 -2.08
N LEU A 131 -9.41 -4.15 -1.42
CA LEU A 131 -9.88 -2.83 -1.87
C LEU A 131 -8.81 -1.75 -1.73
N LEU A 132 -8.07 -1.73 -0.61
CA LEU A 132 -7.03 -0.74 -0.38
C LEU A 132 -5.87 -0.86 -1.40
N PRO A 133 -5.26 -2.04 -1.65
CA PRO A 133 -4.29 -2.19 -2.71
C PRO A 133 -4.79 -1.69 -4.06
N VAL A 134 -6.01 -2.06 -4.47
CA VAL A 134 -6.61 -1.61 -5.73
C VAL A 134 -6.76 -0.09 -5.76
N LEU A 135 -7.24 0.51 -4.68
CA LEU A 135 -7.39 1.95 -4.54
C LEU A 135 -6.04 2.68 -4.62
N LEU A 136 -4.99 2.15 -3.98
CA LEU A 136 -3.65 2.74 -4.05
C LEU A 136 -3.04 2.65 -5.46
N ILE A 137 -3.31 1.56 -6.20
CA ILE A 137 -2.94 1.45 -7.61
C ILE A 137 -3.72 2.46 -8.46
N ALA A 138 -5.02 2.68 -8.19
CA ALA A 138 -5.80 3.70 -8.89
C ALA A 138 -5.26 5.11 -8.62
N VAL A 139 -4.95 5.45 -7.36
CA VAL A 139 -4.31 6.73 -7.00
C VAL A 139 -2.95 6.86 -7.68
N TRP A 140 -2.17 5.79 -7.74
CA TRP A 140 -0.91 5.80 -8.47
C TRP A 140 -1.10 6.13 -9.95
N THR A 141 -2.06 5.49 -10.63
CA THR A 141 -2.32 5.72 -12.05
C THR A 141 -2.71 7.16 -12.35
N GLU A 142 -3.49 7.78 -11.47
CA GLU A 142 -3.90 9.18 -11.59
C GLU A 142 -2.74 10.16 -11.35
N LEU A 143 -1.86 9.86 -10.37
CA LEU A 143 -0.74 10.74 -10.02
C LEU A 143 0.50 10.53 -10.91
N ARG A 144 0.60 9.42 -11.64
CA ARG A 144 1.75 9.10 -12.50
C ARG A 144 2.18 10.18 -13.48
N PRO A 145 1.28 10.96 -14.12
CA PRO A 145 1.70 11.97 -15.08
C PRO A 145 2.55 13.07 -14.43
N ALA A 146 2.41 13.29 -13.11
CA ALA A 146 3.17 14.30 -12.39
C ALA A 146 4.66 13.95 -12.20
N PHE A 147 5.05 12.70 -12.42
CA PHE A 147 6.43 12.23 -12.23
C PHE A 147 6.95 11.32 -13.37
N ALA A 148 6.14 11.14 -14.41
CA ALA A 148 6.56 10.57 -15.68
C ALA A 148 7.49 11.54 -16.39
N PRO A 149 8.56 11.06 -17.08
CA PRO A 149 9.32 11.91 -17.98
C PRO A 149 8.37 12.50 -19.03
N HIS A 150 8.44 13.82 -19.28
CA HIS A 150 7.74 14.40 -20.42
C HIS A 150 8.24 13.71 -21.70
N PRO A 151 7.37 13.27 -22.61
CA PRO A 151 7.81 12.84 -23.93
C PRO A 151 8.54 14.02 -24.56
N GLN A 152 9.84 13.87 -24.82
CA GLN A 152 10.56 14.80 -25.68
C GLN A 152 9.80 14.82 -27.00
N HIS A 153 9.24 15.97 -27.37
CA HIS A 153 8.71 16.16 -28.71
C HIS A 153 9.85 15.86 -29.70
N SER A 154 9.80 14.68 -30.32
CA SER A 154 10.53 14.40 -31.55
C SER A 154 9.98 15.35 -32.61
N LYS A 155 10.59 16.53 -32.73
CA LYS A 155 10.46 17.35 -33.93
C LYS A 155 11.06 16.54 -35.08
N LYS A 156 10.19 16.00 -35.93
CA LYS A 156 10.50 15.68 -37.31
C LYS A 156 9.58 16.51 -38.18
#